data_AF-A0A2G9XRS1-F1
#
_entry.id   AF-A0A2G9XRS1-F1
#
_cell.length_a   1.000
_cell.length_b   1.000
_cell.length_c   1.000
_cell.angle_alpha   90.00
_cell.angle_beta   90.00
_cell.angle_gamma   90.00
#
_symmetry.space_group_name_H-M   'P 1'
#
loop_
_entity.id
_entity.type
_entity.pdbx_description
1 polymer ?
#
loop_
_entity_poly.entity_id
_entity_poly.type
_entity_poly.pdbx_seq_one_letter_code
_entity_poly.pdbx_strand_id
1 'polypeptide(L)'
;IICIVVLLLIAAGALIIYRNYLHIALIALAFMMAAMLFGLLYILNLDRRRIEALKREAELAEETKKSEQRYRALFESKLDGVLVLDAETMKIVMGNQTAAEMFGFSSPEEAIGRNIFDFIHPE
;
A
#
# COMPACT_ATOMS: atom_id res chain seq x y z
N ILE A 1 81.57 -1.87 3.77
CA ILE A 1 80.79 -2.11 2.55
C ILE A 1 79.78 -3.26 2.74
N ILE A 2 80.22 -4.48 3.06
CA ILE A 2 79.32 -5.64 3.25
C ILE A 2 78.25 -5.40 4.34
N CYS A 3 78.64 -4.90 5.52
CA CYS A 3 77.69 -4.62 6.61
C CYS A 3 76.62 -3.59 6.22
N ILE A 4 76.99 -2.56 5.46
CA ILE A 4 76.07 -1.52 4.96
C ILE A 4 75.09 -2.12 3.95
N VAL A 5 75.58 -2.96 3.03
CA VAL A 5 74.73 -3.64 2.04
C VAL A 5 73.72 -4.57 2.73
N VAL A 6 74.16 -5.34 3.73
CA VAL A 6 73.27 -6.22 4.50
C VAL A 6 72.19 -5.43 5.26
N LEU A 7 72.56 -4.33 5.92
CA LEU A 7 71.60 -3.46 6.60
C LEU A 7 70.57 -2.84 5.63
N LEU A 8 71.01 -2.40 4.46
CA LEU A 8 70.11 -1.86 3.42
C LEU A 8 69.13 -2.91 2.90
N LEU A 9 69.58 -4.16 2.72
CA LEU A 9 68.71 -5.26 2.29
C LEU A 9 67.65 -5.60 3.35
N ILE A 10 68.03 -5.63 4.64
CA ILE A 10 67.10 -5.86 5.75
C ILE A 10 66.07 -4.74 5.83
N ALA A 11 66.51 -3.48 5.74
CA ALA A 11 65.62 -2.31 5.78
C ALA A 11 64.63 -2.30 4.60
N ALA A 12 65.10 -2.60 3.38
CA ALA A 12 64.26 -2.70 2.20
C ALA A 12 63.23 -3.84 2.33
N GLY A 13 63.64 -5.00 2.85
CA GLY A 13 62.73 -6.12 3.12
C GLY A 13 61.65 -5.77 4.14
N ALA A 14 62.02 -5.15 5.25
CA ALA A 14 61.09 -4.69 6.28
C ALA A 14 60.08 -3.68 5.74
N LEU A 15 60.52 -2.73 4.90
CA LEU A 15 59.65 -1.73 4.27
C LEU A 15 58.65 -2.39 3.31
N ILE A 16 59.08 -3.38 2.52
CA ILE A 16 58.21 -4.13 1.60
C ILE A 16 57.15 -4.92 2.38
N ILE A 17 57.55 -5.62 3.44
CA ILE A 17 56.64 -6.39 4.30
C ILE A 17 55.61 -5.47 4.95
N TYR A 18 56.07 -4.35 5.54
CA TYR A 18 55.20 -3.37 6.18
C TYR A 18 54.20 -2.77 5.18
N ARG A 19 54.66 -2.39 3.99
CA ARG A 19 53.80 -1.88 2.92
C ARG A 19 52.76 -2.91 2.48
N ASN A 20 53.15 -4.17 2.29
CA ASN A 20 52.23 -5.24 1.89
C ASN A 20 51.16 -5.51 2.96
N TYR A 21 51.56 -5.58 4.23
CA TYR A 21 50.63 -5.73 5.35
C TYR A 21 49.65 -4.57 5.42
N LEU A 22 50.13 -3.33 5.28
CA LEU A 22 49.30 -2.14 5.27
C LEU A 22 48.28 -2.16 4.12
N HIS A 23 48.69 -2.54 2.91
CA HIS A 23 47.77 -2.66 1.77
C HIS A 23 46.67 -3.71 2.00
N ILE A 24 47.02 -4.89 2.51
CA ILE A 24 46.03 -5.95 2.80
C ILE A 24 45.06 -5.48 3.89
N ALA A 25 45.54 -4.84 4.95
CA ALA A 25 44.71 -4.31 6.02
C ALA A 25 43.72 -3.25 5.52
N LEU A 26 44.16 -2.33 4.63
CA LEU A 26 43.29 -1.33 4.02
C LEU A 26 42.20 -1.95 3.15
N ILE A 27 42.55 -2.95 2.34
CA ILE A 27 41.57 -3.67 1.51
C ILE A 27 40.54 -4.37 2.40
N ALA A 28 40.99 -5.08 3.43
CA ALA A 28 40.10 -5.77 4.37
C ALA A 28 39.15 -4.78 5.08
N LEU A 29 39.65 -3.62 5.51
CA LEU A 29 38.83 -2.57 6.11
C LEU A 29 37.79 -2.03 5.12
N ALA A 30 38.18 -1.78 3.87
CA ALA A 30 37.26 -1.32 2.83
C ALA A 30 36.14 -2.34 2.59
N PHE A 31 36.47 -3.64 2.54
CA PHE A 31 35.46 -4.71 2.41
C PHE A 31 34.52 -4.77 3.62
N MET A 32 35.05 -4.65 4.85
CA MET A 32 34.22 -4.63 6.05
C MET A 32 33.28 -3.42 6.06
N MET A 33 33.77 -2.24 5.72
CA MET A 33 32.95 -1.02 5.63
C MET A 33 31.87 -1.16 4.55
N ALA A 34 32.21 -1.72 3.39
CA ALA A 34 31.25 -1.94 2.30
C ALA A 34 30.15 -2.93 2.71
N ALA A 35 30.51 -4.04 3.38
CA ALA A 35 29.54 -5.00 3.89
C ALA A 35 28.63 -4.39 4.95
N MET A 36 29.19 -3.61 5.87
CA MET A 36 28.42 -2.90 6.91
C MET A 36 27.47 -1.87 6.30
N LEU A 37 27.93 -1.08 5.33
CA LEU A 37 27.12 -0.11 4.62
C LEU A 37 26.00 -0.79 3.83
N PHE A 38 26.31 -1.88 3.12
CA PHE A 38 25.31 -2.64 2.37
C PHE A 38 24.24 -3.22 3.31
N GLY A 39 24.65 -3.78 4.45
CA GLY A 39 23.73 -4.26 5.48
C GLY A 39 22.83 -3.15 6.01
N LEU A 40 23.40 -1.98 6.33
CA LEU A 40 22.63 -0.81 6.78
C LEU A 40 21.61 -0.36 5.74
N LEU A 41 22.03 -0.22 4.47
CA LEU A 41 21.14 0.16 3.38
C LEU A 41 20.04 -0.88 3.15
N TYR A 42 20.34 -2.16 3.30
CA TYR A 42 19.36 -3.23 3.17
C TYR A 42 18.27 -3.12 4.25
N ILE A 43 18.66 -2.93 5.52
CA ILE A 43 17.74 -2.76 6.66
C ILE A 43 16.86 -1.52 6.46
N LEU A 44 17.44 -0.37 6.11
CA LEU A 44 16.68 0.88 5.90
C LEU A 44 15.68 0.77 4.73
N ASN A 45 16.03 0.06 3.67
CA ASN A 45 15.12 -0.17 2.54
C ASN A 45 13.94 -1.10 2.91
N LEU A 46 14.19 -2.10 3.76
CA LEU A 46 13.15 -3.00 4.26
C LEU A 46 12.09 -2.24 5.06
N ASP A 47 12.52 -1.33 5.93
CA ASP A 47 11.59 -0.53 6.75
C ASP A 47 10.74 0.41 5.88
N ARG A 48 11.34 1.06 4.88
CA ARG A 48 10.58 1.91 3.94
C ARG A 48 9.47 1.15 3.24
N ARG A 49 9.75 -0.05 2.73
CA ARG A 49 8.75 -0.88 2.04
C ARG A 49 7.56 -1.23 2.93
N ARG A 50 7.80 -1.50 4.22
CA ARG A 50 6.74 -1.81 5.19
C ARG A 50 5.85 -0.61 5.46
N ILE A 51 6.45 0.57 5.65
CA ILE A 51 5.70 1.82 5.89
C ILE A 51 4.83 2.17 4.69
N GLU A 52 5.38 2.05 3.47
CA GLU A 52 4.61 2.31 2.24
C GLU A 52 3.46 1.31 2.05
N ALA A 53 3.66 0.04 2.36
CA ALA A 53 2.61 -0.97 2.27
C ALA A 53 1.45 -0.67 3.25
N LEU A 54 1.76 -0.38 4.51
CA LEU A 54 0.77 -0.03 5.52
C LEU A 54 0.00 1.24 5.15
N LYS A 55 0.69 2.24 4.60
CA LYS A 55 0.06 3.48 4.16
C LYS A 55 -0.91 3.25 3.00
N ARG A 56 -0.53 2.45 1.99
CA ARG A 56 -1.40 2.10 0.87
C ARG A 56 -2.64 1.35 1.32
N GLU A 57 -2.49 0.41 2.24
CA GLU A 57 -3.62 -0.35 2.78
C GLU A 57 -4.60 0.57 3.53
N ALA A 58 -4.08 1.48 4.35
CA ALA A 58 -4.90 2.48 5.04
C ALA A 58 -5.62 3.43 4.07
N GLU A 59 -4.92 3.92 3.03
CA GLU A 59 -5.50 4.80 2.01
C GLU A 59 -6.60 4.08 1.20
N LEU A 60 -6.40 2.82 0.81
CA LEU A 60 -7.42 2.01 0.12
C LEU A 60 -8.65 1.76 1.00
N ALA A 61 -8.44 1.47 2.29
CA ALA A 61 -9.53 1.28 3.24
C ALA A 61 -10.33 2.58 3.44
N GLU A 62 -9.65 3.72 3.54
CA GLU A 62 -10.29 5.03 3.66
C GLU A 62 -11.04 5.43 2.39
N GLU A 63 -10.47 5.21 1.21
CA GLU A 63 -11.13 5.48 -0.07
C GLU A 63 -12.38 4.62 -0.26
N THR A 64 -12.30 3.32 0.08
CA THR A 64 -13.46 2.42 0.09
C THR A 64 -14.55 2.93 1.03
N LYS A 65 -14.19 3.26 2.27
CA LYS A 65 -15.16 3.80 3.24
C LYS A 65 -15.79 5.12 2.77
N LYS A 66 -14.99 6.03 2.21
CA LYS A 66 -15.47 7.33 1.73
C LYS A 66 -16.37 7.20 0.50
N SER A 67 -16.04 6.30 -0.42
CA SER A 67 -16.87 5.99 -1.58
C SER A 67 -18.20 5.35 -1.18
N GLU A 68 -18.20 4.41 -0.23
CA GLU A 68 -19.43 3.82 0.33
C GLU A 68 -20.30 4.87 1.01
N GLN A 69 -19.71 5.73 1.85
CA GLN A 69 -20.44 6.82 2.51
C GLN A 69 -21.02 7.80 1.50
N ARG A 70 -20.26 8.16 0.45
CA ARG A 70 -20.74 9.02 -0.62
C ARG A 70 -21.86 8.36 -1.42
N TYR A 71 -21.75 7.07 -1.71
CA TYR A 71 -22.82 6.31 -2.35
C TYR A 71 -24.08 6.30 -1.49
N ARG A 72 -23.97 5.93 -0.20
CA ARG A 72 -25.11 5.95 0.74
C ARG A 72 -25.74 7.34 0.82
N ALA A 73 -24.92 8.39 0.93
CA ALA A 73 -25.41 9.76 0.94
C ALA A 73 -26.14 10.10 -0.36
N LEU A 74 -25.58 9.80 -1.54
CA LEU A 74 -26.25 10.07 -2.81
C LEU A 74 -27.52 9.23 -3.04
N PHE A 75 -27.55 8.01 -2.52
CA PHE A 75 -28.70 7.12 -2.59
C PHE A 75 -29.84 7.65 -1.70
N GLU A 76 -29.54 8.07 -0.47
CA GLU A 76 -30.53 8.58 0.48
C GLU A 76 -30.88 10.06 0.29
N SER A 77 -29.98 10.90 -0.23
CA SER A 77 -30.15 12.35 -0.26
C SER A 77 -30.86 12.90 -1.50
N LYS A 78 -31.38 12.04 -2.38
CA LYS A 78 -32.06 12.50 -3.59
C LYS A 78 -33.51 12.84 -3.29
N LEU A 79 -33.95 14.00 -3.80
CA LEU A 79 -35.38 14.32 -3.96
C LEU A 79 -36.08 13.35 -4.91
N ASP A 80 -35.34 12.65 -5.77
CA ASP A 80 -35.85 11.59 -6.63
C ASP A 80 -35.82 10.25 -5.90
N GLY A 81 -36.94 9.53 -5.94
CA GLY A 81 -36.99 8.13 -5.53
C GLY A 81 -36.10 7.26 -6.42
N VAL A 82 -35.22 6.47 -5.81
CA VAL A 82 -34.36 5.50 -6.50
C VAL A 82 -34.81 4.10 -6.12
N LEU A 83 -35.08 3.27 -7.14
CA LEU A 83 -35.39 1.85 -6.99
C LEU A 83 -34.39 1.01 -7.79
N VAL A 84 -33.94 -0.08 -7.20
CA VAL A 84 -33.16 -1.14 -7.86
C VAL A 84 -34.10 -2.32 -8.07
N LEU A 85 -34.22 -2.76 -9.31
CA LEU A 85 -35.12 -3.84 -9.70
C LEU A 85 -34.32 -5.07 -10.13
N ASP A 86 -34.86 -6.24 -9.85
CA ASP A 86 -34.40 -7.49 -10.44
C ASP A 86 -34.82 -7.53 -11.92
N ALA A 87 -33.87 -7.73 -12.82
CA ALA A 87 -34.10 -7.61 -14.26
C ALA A 87 -35.02 -8.69 -14.84
N GLU A 88 -35.12 -9.86 -14.19
CA GLU A 88 -35.94 -10.97 -14.68
C GLU A 88 -37.37 -10.91 -14.12
N THR A 89 -37.49 -10.64 -12.83
CA THR A 89 -38.76 -10.69 -12.10
C THR A 89 -39.43 -9.32 -11.96
N MET A 90 -38.70 -8.24 -12.25
CA MET A 90 -39.13 -6.85 -12.07
C MET A 90 -39.56 -6.52 -10.64
N LYS A 91 -39.06 -7.31 -9.67
CA LYS A 91 -39.28 -7.09 -8.24
C LYS A 91 -38.30 -6.06 -7.72
N ILE A 92 -38.76 -5.26 -6.77
CA ILE A 92 -37.91 -4.29 -6.07
C ILE A 92 -36.92 -5.04 -5.18
N VAL A 93 -35.63 -4.80 -5.39
CA VAL A 93 -34.52 -5.37 -4.60
C VAL A 93 -34.02 -4.35 -3.58
N MET A 94 -34.10 -3.06 -3.90
CA MET A 94 -33.69 -1.97 -3.00
C MET A 94 -34.44 -0.69 -3.37
N GLY A 95 -34.68 0.17 -2.38
CA GLY A 95 -35.19 1.52 -2.59
C GLY A 95 -34.60 2.48 -1.57
N ASN A 96 -34.49 3.76 -1.90
CA ASN A 96 -34.17 4.80 -0.91
C ASN A 96 -35.44 5.22 -0.15
N GLN A 97 -35.27 5.93 0.97
CA GLN A 97 -36.40 6.41 1.78
C GLN A 97 -37.38 7.26 0.96
N THR A 98 -36.87 8.12 0.07
CA THR A 98 -37.71 8.96 -0.79
C THR A 98 -38.59 8.14 -1.75
N ALA A 99 -38.09 7.03 -2.32
CA ALA A 99 -38.92 6.14 -3.12
C ALA A 99 -40.03 5.51 -2.28
N ALA A 100 -39.72 5.06 -1.06
CA ALA A 100 -40.72 4.50 -0.16
C ALA A 100 -41.85 5.52 0.10
N GLU A 101 -41.50 6.75 0.43
CA GLU A 101 -42.45 7.84 0.65
C GLU A 101 -43.29 8.17 -0.59
N MET A 102 -42.68 8.20 -1.78
CA MET A 102 -43.37 8.45 -3.05
C MET A 102 -44.40 7.37 -3.39
N PHE A 103 -44.09 6.10 -3.12
CA PHE A 103 -45.00 4.97 -3.35
C PHE A 103 -45.95 4.70 -2.16
N GLY A 104 -45.88 5.51 -1.10
CA GLY A 104 -46.78 5.43 0.06
C GLY A 104 -46.42 4.38 1.11
N PHE A 105 -45.17 3.91 1.11
CA PHE A 105 -44.64 2.98 2.12
C PHE A 105 -44.08 3.71 3.33
N SER A 106 -44.11 3.06 4.49
CA SER A 106 -43.53 3.62 5.72
C SER A 106 -42.02 3.45 5.77
N SER A 107 -41.49 2.44 5.08
CA SER A 107 -40.06 2.20 4.94
C SER A 107 -39.71 1.49 3.62
N PRO A 108 -38.46 1.59 3.13
CA PRO A 108 -38.03 0.91 1.89
C PRO A 108 -38.18 -0.61 1.94
N GLU A 109 -38.04 -1.20 3.13
CA GLU A 109 -38.14 -2.65 3.33
C GLU A 109 -39.54 -3.18 2.98
N GLU A 110 -40.60 -2.38 3.14
CA GLU A 110 -41.97 -2.78 2.79
C GLU A 110 -42.19 -2.91 1.27
N ALA A 111 -41.38 -2.19 0.49
CA ALA A 111 -41.41 -2.22 -0.96
C ALA A 111 -40.65 -3.42 -1.55
N ILE A 112 -39.67 -3.98 -0.81
CA ILE A 112 -38.81 -5.07 -1.29
C ILE A 112 -39.65 -6.32 -1.60
N GLY A 113 -39.41 -6.90 -2.77
CA GLY A 113 -40.05 -8.12 -3.26
C GLY A 113 -41.39 -7.89 -3.97
N ARG A 114 -41.95 -6.68 -3.93
CA ARG A 114 -43.15 -6.33 -4.72
C ARG A 114 -42.80 -6.07 -6.18
N ASN A 115 -43.73 -6.31 -7.08
CA ASN A 115 -43.53 -6.05 -8.50
C ASN A 115 -43.73 -4.56 -8.79
N ILE A 116 -42.82 -3.92 -9.53
CA ILE A 116 -42.92 -2.48 -9.82
C ILE A 116 -44.18 -2.12 -10.62
N PHE A 117 -44.68 -3.04 -11.45
CA PHE A 117 -45.84 -2.81 -12.29
C PHE A 117 -47.16 -2.75 -11.50
N ASP A 118 -47.19 -3.23 -10.25
CA ASP A 118 -48.36 -3.10 -9.37
C ASP A 118 -48.65 -1.63 -9.01
N PHE A 119 -47.67 -0.75 -9.18
CA PHE A 119 -47.72 0.67 -8.81
C PHE A 119 -47.76 1.62 -10.02
N ILE A 120 -47.66 1.07 -11.24
CA ILE A 120 -47.77 1.85 -12.47
C ILE A 120 -49.21 1.72 -12.95
N HIS A 121 -49.89 2.85 -13.13
CA HIS A 121 -51.26 2.84 -13.63
C HIS A 121 -51.27 2.23 -15.05
N PRO A 122 -52.08 1.20 -15.34
CA PRO A 122 -52.26 0.74 -16.70
C PRO A 122 -52.93 1.87 -17.49
N GLU A 123 -52.36 2.21 -18.64
CA GLU A 123 -53.00 3.08 -19.65
C GLU A 123 -54.25 2.41 -20.23
#